data_AF-A0A6G1IX69-F1
#
_entry.id   AF-A0A6G1IX69-F1
#
_cell.length_a   1.000
_cell.length_b   1.000
_cell.length_c   1.000
_cell.angle_alpha   90.00
_cell.angle_beta   90.00
_cell.angle_gamma   90.00
#
_symmetry.space_group_name_H-M   'P 1'
#
loop_
_entity.id
_entity.type
_entity.pdbx_description
1 polymer ?
#
loop_
_entity_poly.entity_id
_entity_poly.type
_entity_poly.pdbx_seq_one_letter_code
_entity_poly.pdbx_strand_id
1 'polypeptide(L)'
;MAEAAGPSIGGSETSPHMCSDRQPSRADVVLSLIDYEDLFADIDKHPEGDVRHRFLRARTKRARYVESLVFVWENKVATLEQDQKAGKEDANGEGFMNRYETAMDRLDEALSRYSRVNEEDSKAVNAPVVEPYFMDNVHRWFMEKSGRGIRAPNGTMRSTYGSFGDPVSQEYMALCDWNKDFFHTLILNKLMIPFNEHIFTPIQTSYNSLLGRNLDHHTPGMSGRTLDVLVTTSECALAVCCFAASVTLLYNLETTKTRMVAAPFASFACVAPVVFLSKDAKIIYTLMAG
;
A
#
# COMPACT_ATOMS: atom_id res chain seq x y z
N MET A 1 61.83 22.61 40.40
CA MET A 1 61.87 21.16 40.11
C MET A 1 60.64 20.83 39.30
N ALA A 2 60.88 20.15 38.19
CA ALA A 2 59.93 19.87 37.14
C ALA A 2 58.92 18.78 37.53
N GLU A 3 57.69 18.87 37.04
CA GLU A 3 57.08 17.79 36.28
C GLU A 3 55.93 18.31 35.44
N ALA A 4 56.00 18.04 34.14
CA ALA A 4 55.00 18.35 33.14
C ALA A 4 54.05 17.14 33.02
N ALA A 5 52.75 17.36 33.13
CA ALA A 5 51.72 16.39 32.77
C ALA A 5 50.87 16.98 31.64
N GLY A 6 50.96 16.35 30.46
CA GLY A 6 50.27 16.77 29.25
C GLY A 6 48.76 16.48 29.26
N PRO A 7 48.02 16.99 28.28
CA PRO A 7 46.58 16.79 28.18
C PRO A 7 46.26 15.39 27.63
N SER A 8 45.55 14.56 28.41
CA SER A 8 44.97 13.32 27.89
C SER A 8 43.75 13.65 27.04
N ILE A 9 43.89 13.48 25.73
CA ILE A 9 42.78 13.41 24.78
C ILE A 9 42.07 12.08 25.04
N GLY A 10 41.11 12.09 25.95
CA GLY A 10 40.14 11.02 26.11
C GLY A 10 39.04 11.19 25.09
N GLY A 11 39.19 10.55 23.93
CA GLY A 11 38.10 10.33 22.99
C GLY A 11 37.00 9.51 23.67
N SER A 12 35.99 10.18 24.19
CA SER A 12 34.70 9.56 24.44
C SER A 12 33.98 9.51 23.10
N GLU A 13 34.20 8.42 22.37
CA GLU A 13 33.22 7.92 21.42
C GLU A 13 31.96 7.58 22.22
N THR A 14 31.11 8.58 22.48
CA THR A 14 29.71 8.34 22.75
C THR A 14 29.15 7.74 21.48
N SER A 15 29.14 6.41 21.44
CA SER A 15 28.29 5.64 20.54
C SER A 15 26.92 6.30 20.52
N PRO A 16 26.33 6.54 19.33
CA PRO A 16 24.96 7.01 19.27
C PRO A 16 24.13 5.93 19.96
N HIS A 17 23.62 6.25 21.15
CA HIS A 17 22.62 5.46 21.82
C HIS A 17 21.55 5.16 20.78
N MET A 18 21.50 3.91 20.33
CA MET A 18 20.34 3.36 19.65
C MET A 18 19.16 3.59 20.57
N CYS A 19 18.42 4.66 20.28
CA CYS A 19 17.29 5.10 21.06
C CYS A 19 16.21 4.05 20.85
N SER A 20 16.13 3.11 21.78
CA SER A 20 15.16 2.01 21.79
C SER A 20 13.75 2.53 21.52
N ASP A 21 12.95 1.71 20.83
CA ASP A 21 11.51 1.79 20.58
C ASP A 21 10.65 1.98 21.86
N ARG A 22 10.93 3.00 22.67
CA ARG A 22 10.10 3.40 23.80
C ARG A 22 8.92 4.17 23.25
N GLN A 23 7.74 3.61 23.49
CA GLN A 23 6.45 4.23 23.25
C GLN A 23 6.48 5.67 23.82
N PRO A 24 5.99 6.67 23.06
CA PRO A 24 6.08 8.06 23.47
C PRO A 24 5.37 8.31 24.80
N SER A 25 5.95 9.14 25.66
CA SER A 25 5.29 9.54 26.90
C SER A 25 4.10 10.46 26.58
N ARG A 26 3.14 10.57 27.50
CA ARG A 26 1.99 11.48 27.32
C ARG A 26 2.43 12.94 27.16
N ALA A 27 3.48 13.34 27.87
CA ALA A 27 4.05 14.68 27.75
C ALA A 27 4.65 14.92 26.35
N ASP A 28 5.37 13.93 25.81
CA ASP A 28 5.94 14.01 24.45
C ASP A 28 4.85 14.21 23.39
N VAL A 29 3.73 13.47 23.50
CA VAL A 29 2.61 13.60 22.56
C VAL A 29 1.99 15.00 22.64
N VAL A 30 1.74 15.52 23.85
CA VAL A 30 1.14 16.85 24.01
C VAL A 30 2.05 17.95 23.48
N LEU A 31 3.36 17.88 23.76
CA LEU A 31 4.33 18.84 23.25
C LEU A 31 4.43 18.77 21.72
N SER A 32 4.47 17.57 21.13
CA SER A 32 4.42 17.38 19.67
C SER A 32 3.15 18.01 19.06
N LEU A 33 1.98 17.86 19.69
CA LEU A 33 0.74 18.45 19.15
C LEU A 33 0.77 19.97 19.14
N ILE A 34 1.37 20.59 20.17
CA ILE A 34 1.54 22.04 20.26
C ILE A 34 2.56 22.51 19.23
N ASP A 35 3.70 21.82 19.14
CA ASP A 35 4.76 22.21 18.22
C ASP A 35 4.26 22.15 16.77
N TYR A 36 3.55 21.10 16.38
CA TYR A 36 3.10 20.89 15.00
C TYR A 36 1.69 21.46 14.68
N GLU A 37 1.21 22.46 15.42
CA GLU A 37 -0.09 23.12 15.13
C GLU A 37 -0.20 23.63 13.69
N ASP A 38 0.90 24.18 13.17
CA ASP A 38 0.99 24.72 11.81
C ASP A 38 0.91 23.62 10.73
N LEU A 39 1.42 22.41 11.02
CA LEU A 39 1.25 21.24 10.17
C LEU A 39 -0.22 20.81 10.11
N PHE A 40 -0.92 20.78 11.25
CA PHE A 40 -2.33 20.37 11.25
C PHE A 40 -3.20 21.34 10.46
N ALA A 41 -2.93 22.64 10.57
CA ALA A 41 -3.59 23.66 9.75
C ALA A 41 -3.26 23.56 8.24
N ASP A 42 -2.11 22.98 7.89
CA ASP A 42 -1.71 22.76 6.49
C ASP A 42 -2.31 21.48 5.91
N ILE A 43 -2.44 20.42 6.73
CA ILE A 43 -3.16 19.19 6.36
C ILE A 43 -4.63 19.48 6.03
N ASP A 44 -5.26 20.44 6.72
CA ASP A 44 -6.63 20.87 6.39
C ASP A 44 -6.74 21.47 4.97
N LYS A 45 -5.64 22.00 4.42
CA LYS A 45 -5.55 22.52 3.03
C LYS A 45 -5.05 21.49 2.04
N HIS A 46 -4.28 20.51 2.51
CA HIS A 46 -3.66 19.44 1.74
C HIS A 46 -3.98 18.06 2.35
N PRO A 47 -5.25 17.63 2.27
CA PRO A 47 -5.69 16.37 2.86
C PRO A 47 -4.97 15.14 2.26
N GLU A 48 -4.38 15.28 1.07
CA GLU A 48 -3.55 14.25 0.42
C GLU A 48 -2.25 13.97 1.17
N GLY A 49 -1.81 14.89 2.01
CA GLY A 49 -0.69 14.70 2.93
C GLY A 49 -1.05 13.88 4.17
N ASP A 50 -2.32 13.60 4.48
CA ASP A 50 -2.67 12.99 5.77
C ASP A 50 -2.30 11.48 5.84
N VAL A 51 -1.17 11.21 6.50
CA VAL A 51 -0.66 9.86 6.75
C VAL A 51 -1.50 9.06 7.76
N ARG A 52 -2.39 9.68 8.54
CA ARG A 52 -3.12 9.02 9.64
C ARG A 52 -4.05 7.92 9.14
N HIS A 53 -4.60 8.08 7.93
CA HIS A 53 -5.42 7.05 7.31
C HIS A 53 -4.63 5.77 7.01
N ARG A 54 -3.29 5.79 7.04
CA ARG A 54 -2.46 4.73 6.45
C ARG A 54 -1.75 3.80 7.43
N PHE A 55 -2.04 3.84 8.75
CA PHE A 55 -1.47 2.93 9.77
C PHE A 55 -1.91 1.45 9.62
N LEU A 56 -1.70 0.86 8.45
CA LEU A 56 -2.23 -0.43 8.03
C LEU A 56 -1.92 -1.54 9.02
N ARG A 57 -0.67 -1.64 9.48
CA ARG A 57 -0.27 -2.67 10.45
C ARG A 57 -1.06 -2.58 11.76
N ALA A 58 -1.27 -1.36 12.27
CA ALA A 58 -2.06 -1.15 13.48
C ALA A 58 -3.55 -1.43 13.24
N ARG A 59 -4.06 -1.04 12.08
CA ARG A 59 -5.45 -1.26 11.67
C ARG A 59 -5.77 -2.74 11.47
N THR A 60 -4.90 -3.49 10.79
CA THR A 60 -5.05 -4.95 10.64
C THR A 60 -5.04 -5.65 12.01
N LYS A 61 -4.15 -5.26 12.92
CA LYS A 61 -4.15 -5.79 14.30
C LYS A 61 -5.47 -5.49 15.01
N ARG A 62 -5.97 -4.26 14.90
CA ARG A 62 -7.27 -3.84 15.45
C ARG A 62 -8.42 -4.64 14.84
N ALA A 63 -8.47 -4.77 13.51
CA ALA A 63 -9.50 -5.53 12.80
C ALA A 63 -9.52 -6.99 13.26
N ARG A 64 -8.36 -7.66 13.30
CA ARG A 64 -8.24 -9.04 13.81
C ARG A 64 -8.69 -9.19 15.25
N TYR A 65 -8.38 -8.23 16.12
CA TYR A 65 -8.85 -8.24 17.49
C TYR A 65 -10.38 -8.08 17.58
N VAL A 66 -10.96 -7.19 16.78
CA VAL A 66 -12.42 -7.00 16.81
C VAL A 66 -13.15 -8.20 16.18
N GLU A 67 -12.62 -8.79 15.09
CA GLU A 67 -13.10 -10.06 14.54
C GLU A 67 -13.12 -11.16 15.59
N SER A 68 -12.05 -11.30 16.38
CA SER A 68 -11.99 -12.34 17.41
C SER A 68 -13.02 -12.12 18.51
N LEU A 69 -13.33 -10.86 18.88
CA LEU A 69 -14.42 -10.57 19.82
C LEU A 69 -15.78 -11.01 19.26
N VAL A 70 -16.05 -10.73 17.98
CA VAL A 70 -17.29 -11.19 17.33
C VAL A 70 -17.40 -12.70 17.41
N PHE A 71 -16.36 -13.44 17.00
CA PHE A 71 -16.37 -14.89 17.06
C PHE A 71 -16.53 -15.45 18.48
N VAL A 72 -15.89 -14.84 19.49
CA VAL A 72 -16.01 -15.29 20.89
C VAL A 72 -17.46 -15.17 21.36
N TRP A 73 -18.10 -14.02 21.11
CA TRP A 73 -19.47 -13.79 21.59
C TRP A 73 -20.51 -14.51 20.76
N GLU A 74 -20.32 -14.64 19.44
CA GLU A 74 -21.16 -15.45 18.55
C GLU A 74 -21.15 -16.92 19.00
N ASN A 75 -19.96 -17.49 19.25
CA ASN A 75 -19.86 -18.86 19.77
C ASN A 75 -20.51 -19.00 21.15
N LYS A 76 -20.41 -17.97 22.00
CA LYS A 76 -21.03 -18.00 23.33
C LYS A 76 -22.56 -18.02 23.23
N VAL A 77 -23.15 -17.20 22.37
CA VAL A 77 -24.59 -17.19 22.06
C VAL A 77 -24.99 -18.54 21.49
N ALA A 78 -24.29 -19.04 20.46
CA ALA A 78 -24.59 -20.33 19.85
C ALA A 78 -24.54 -21.50 20.85
N THR A 79 -23.58 -21.49 21.77
CA THR A 79 -23.48 -22.49 22.84
C THR A 79 -24.70 -22.44 23.77
N LEU A 80 -25.11 -21.23 24.19
CA LEU A 80 -26.30 -21.06 25.05
C LEU A 80 -27.58 -21.55 24.36
N GLU A 81 -27.75 -21.22 23.07
CA GLU A 81 -28.87 -21.71 22.27
C GLU A 81 -28.85 -23.23 22.11
N GLN A 82 -27.66 -23.81 21.93
CA GLN A 82 -27.52 -25.26 21.82
C GLN A 82 -27.84 -25.97 23.13
N ASP A 83 -27.37 -25.44 24.27
CA ASP A 83 -27.67 -26.00 25.59
C ASP A 83 -29.15 -25.88 25.94
N GLN A 84 -29.81 -24.80 25.55
CA GLN A 84 -31.26 -24.64 25.67
C GLN A 84 -32.01 -25.65 24.77
N LYS A 85 -31.62 -25.81 23.50
CA LYS A 85 -32.19 -26.81 22.57
C LYS A 85 -32.00 -28.25 23.07
N ALA A 86 -30.89 -28.51 23.75
CA ALA A 86 -30.60 -29.80 24.36
C ALA A 86 -31.33 -30.02 25.70
N GLY A 87 -32.12 -29.05 26.18
CA GLY A 87 -32.87 -29.13 27.42
C GLY A 87 -32.00 -29.05 28.68
N LYS A 88 -30.74 -28.58 28.57
CA LYS A 88 -29.83 -28.42 29.71
C LYS A 88 -30.06 -27.12 30.48
N GLU A 89 -30.74 -26.16 29.86
CA GLU A 89 -31.06 -24.85 30.39
C GLU A 89 -32.55 -24.57 30.21
N ASP A 90 -33.20 -24.01 31.23
CA ASP A 90 -34.60 -23.58 31.15
C ASP A 90 -34.68 -22.21 30.49
N ALA A 91 -35.41 -22.13 29.38
CA ALA A 91 -35.59 -20.89 28.62
C ALA A 91 -36.30 -19.79 29.42
N ASN A 92 -37.14 -20.15 30.39
CA ASN A 92 -37.81 -19.19 31.27
C ASN A 92 -37.02 -18.94 32.57
N GLY A 93 -35.87 -19.61 32.73
CA GLY A 93 -35.01 -19.42 33.87
C GLY A 93 -34.35 -18.04 33.85
N GLU A 94 -34.57 -17.26 34.90
CA GLU A 94 -33.99 -15.91 35.05
C GLU A 94 -32.45 -15.91 34.90
N GLY A 95 -31.78 -16.97 35.38
CA GLY A 95 -30.34 -17.14 35.23
C GLY A 95 -29.88 -17.44 33.78
N PHE A 96 -30.68 -18.15 32.99
CA PHE A 96 -30.42 -18.36 31.57
C PHE A 96 -30.62 -17.06 30.80
N MET A 97 -31.76 -16.40 30.98
CA MET A 97 -32.11 -15.15 30.29
C MET A 97 -31.07 -14.06 30.54
N ASN A 98 -30.64 -13.83 31.79
CA ASN A 98 -29.60 -12.85 32.10
C ASN A 98 -28.27 -13.15 31.38
N ARG A 99 -27.85 -14.42 31.30
CA ARG A 99 -26.61 -14.81 30.60
C ARG A 99 -26.74 -14.68 29.09
N TYR A 100 -27.91 -15.01 28.54
CA TYR A 100 -28.21 -14.87 27.12
C TYR A 100 -28.23 -13.41 26.70
N GLU A 101 -28.96 -12.56 27.43
CA GLU A 101 -28.99 -11.10 27.21
C GLU A 101 -27.59 -10.50 27.30
N THR A 102 -26.82 -10.84 28.34
CA THR A 102 -25.43 -10.36 28.46
C THR A 102 -24.56 -10.78 27.27
N ALA A 103 -24.71 -12.02 26.79
CA ALA A 103 -23.94 -12.49 25.64
C ALA A 103 -24.35 -11.78 24.35
N MET A 104 -25.65 -11.52 24.16
CA MET A 104 -26.19 -10.78 23.03
C MET A 104 -25.76 -9.32 23.04
N ASP A 105 -25.81 -8.63 24.19
CA ASP A 105 -25.34 -7.24 24.32
C ASP A 105 -23.85 -7.11 23.99
N ARG A 106 -23.04 -8.08 24.42
CA ARG A 106 -21.61 -8.11 24.11
C ARG A 106 -21.33 -8.42 22.66
N LEU A 107 -22.14 -9.28 22.04
CA LEU A 107 -22.07 -9.54 20.60
C LEU A 107 -22.44 -8.29 19.81
N ASP A 108 -23.51 -7.58 20.19
CA ASP A 108 -23.92 -6.32 19.56
C ASP A 108 -22.84 -5.23 19.68
N GLU A 109 -22.23 -5.10 20.86
CA GLU A 109 -21.10 -4.18 21.07
C GLU A 109 -19.90 -4.55 20.16
N ALA A 110 -19.59 -5.84 20.03
CA ALA A 110 -18.52 -6.32 19.17
C ALA A 110 -18.82 -6.07 17.68
N LEU A 111 -20.05 -6.34 17.24
CA LEU A 111 -20.50 -6.08 15.87
C LEU A 111 -20.54 -4.58 15.54
N SER A 112 -20.94 -3.75 16.49
CA SER A 112 -20.89 -2.28 16.36
C SER A 112 -19.45 -1.79 16.18
N ARG A 113 -18.51 -2.32 16.99
CA ARG A 113 -17.08 -2.03 16.83
C ARG A 113 -16.55 -2.53 15.49
N TYR A 114 -16.97 -3.71 15.04
CA TYR A 114 -16.56 -4.30 13.77
C TYR A 114 -17.01 -3.44 12.60
N SER A 115 -18.28 -3.05 12.57
CA SER A 115 -18.86 -2.14 11.57
C SER A 115 -18.10 -0.82 11.51
N ARG A 116 -17.81 -0.21 12.67
CA ARG A 116 -17.03 1.04 12.72
C ARG A 116 -15.62 0.86 12.18
N VAL A 117 -14.93 -0.21 12.55
CA VAL A 117 -13.57 -0.50 12.03
C VAL A 117 -13.61 -0.68 10.52
N ASN A 118 -14.58 -1.42 9.98
CA ASN A 118 -14.75 -1.61 8.55
C ASN A 118 -15.06 -0.30 7.81
N GLU A 119 -15.91 0.55 8.37
CA GLU A 119 -16.22 1.87 7.79
C GLU A 119 -14.96 2.75 7.75
N GLU A 120 -14.23 2.83 8.85
CA GLU A 120 -12.98 3.58 8.94
C GLU A 120 -11.91 3.02 7.99
N ASP A 121 -11.77 1.70 7.91
CA ASP A 121 -10.82 1.01 7.04
C ASP A 121 -11.19 1.21 5.57
N SER A 122 -12.47 1.21 5.23
CA SER A 122 -12.96 1.55 3.88
C SER A 122 -12.66 3.00 3.52
N LYS A 123 -12.95 3.96 4.42
CA LYS A 123 -12.59 5.38 4.23
C LYS A 123 -11.09 5.56 4.04
N ALA A 124 -10.29 4.77 4.75
CA ALA A 124 -8.85 4.83 4.69
C ALA A 124 -8.23 4.16 3.47
N VAL A 125 -8.83 3.09 2.95
CA VAL A 125 -8.48 2.54 1.63
C VAL A 125 -8.69 3.63 0.57
N ASN A 126 -9.78 4.37 0.69
CA ASN A 126 -10.16 5.45 -0.23
C ASN A 126 -9.49 6.81 0.04
N ALA A 127 -8.66 6.93 1.09
CA ALA A 127 -7.91 8.16 1.32
C ALA A 127 -6.96 8.40 0.13
N PRO A 128 -6.55 9.66 -0.17
CA PRO A 128 -5.53 9.90 -1.17
C PRO A 128 -4.19 9.27 -0.75
N VAL A 129 -3.39 8.82 -1.72
CA VAL A 129 -2.05 8.30 -1.43
C VAL A 129 -1.16 9.48 -1.07
N VAL A 130 -0.41 9.38 0.03
CA VAL A 130 0.60 10.40 0.34
C VAL A 130 1.72 10.22 -0.67
N GLU A 131 1.68 11.00 -1.74
CA GLU A 131 2.74 11.02 -2.73
C GLU A 131 4.05 11.47 -2.07
N PRO A 132 5.21 11.06 -2.60
CA PRO A 132 6.50 11.57 -2.14
C PRO A 132 6.52 13.10 -2.06
N TYR A 133 5.87 13.77 -3.00
CA TYR A 133 5.68 15.21 -3.00
C TYR A 133 5.01 15.73 -1.71
N PHE A 134 3.91 15.13 -1.27
CA PHE A 134 3.21 15.56 -0.05
C PHE A 134 3.95 15.13 1.22
N MET A 135 4.63 13.98 1.21
CA MET A 135 5.48 13.60 2.34
C MET A 135 6.59 14.61 2.56
N ASP A 136 7.22 15.08 1.47
CA ASP A 136 8.30 16.05 1.53
C ASP A 136 7.81 17.46 1.87
N ASN A 137 6.78 17.95 1.18
CA ASN A 137 6.35 19.35 1.29
C ASN A 137 5.37 19.61 2.44
N VAL A 138 4.71 18.57 2.97
CA VAL A 138 3.77 18.69 4.11
C VAL A 138 4.37 18.09 5.37
N HIS A 139 4.86 16.86 5.38
CA HIS A 139 5.36 16.28 6.64
C HIS A 139 6.81 16.68 6.93
N ARG A 140 7.74 16.35 6.03
CA ARG A 140 9.18 16.53 6.28
C ARG A 140 9.57 18.00 6.32
N TRP A 141 8.99 18.83 5.47
CA TRP A 141 9.22 20.28 5.51
C TRP A 141 8.92 20.88 6.89
N PHE A 142 7.76 20.55 7.48
CA PHE A 142 7.40 21.03 8.83
C PHE A 142 8.27 20.40 9.92
N MET A 143 8.71 19.14 9.74
CA MET A 143 9.62 18.45 10.65
C MET A 143 11.04 19.02 10.63
N GLU A 144 11.48 19.60 9.52
CA GLU A 144 12.82 20.18 9.35
C GLU A 144 12.92 21.66 9.76
N LYS A 145 11.80 22.34 10.03
CA LYS A 145 11.80 23.72 10.53
C LYS A 145 12.66 23.87 11.80
N SER A 146 13.33 25.02 11.92
CA SER A 146 14.12 25.34 13.11
C SER A 146 13.22 25.41 14.35
N GLY A 147 13.75 24.96 15.50
CA GLY A 147 12.98 24.91 16.76
C GLY A 147 12.11 23.66 16.92
N ARG A 148 12.08 22.74 15.95
CA ARG A 148 11.41 21.45 16.08
C ARG A 148 12.28 20.45 16.85
N GLY A 149 11.65 19.73 17.78
CA GLY A 149 12.31 18.69 18.57
C GLY A 149 12.65 17.44 17.76
N ILE A 150 13.14 16.40 18.45
CA ILE A 150 13.48 15.10 17.83
C ILE A 150 12.26 14.23 17.52
N ARG A 151 11.06 14.68 17.90
CA ARG A 151 9.80 13.93 17.79
C ARG A 151 8.94 14.45 16.64
N ALA A 152 8.21 13.55 16.02
CA ALA A 152 7.21 13.80 14.98
C ALA A 152 5.85 14.21 15.60
N PRO A 153 4.86 14.60 14.79
CA PRO A 153 3.54 15.07 15.26
C PRO A 153 2.74 14.04 16.07
N ASN A 154 2.98 12.74 15.84
CA ASN A 154 2.38 11.62 16.57
C ASN A 154 3.19 11.21 17.82
N GLY A 155 4.24 11.96 18.17
CA GLY A 155 5.15 11.67 19.27
C GLY A 155 6.22 10.61 18.97
N THR A 156 6.23 9.97 17.79
CA THR A 156 7.32 9.04 17.43
C THR A 156 8.59 9.81 17.12
N MET A 157 9.72 9.12 16.88
CA MET A 157 10.92 9.82 16.43
C MET A 157 10.70 10.41 15.05
N ARG A 158 11.22 11.63 14.81
CA ARG A 158 11.21 12.28 13.50
C ARG A 158 11.87 11.43 12.42
N SER A 159 12.92 10.70 12.80
CA SER A 159 13.65 9.79 11.92
C SER A 159 12.77 8.68 11.32
N THR A 160 11.63 8.33 11.93
CA THR A 160 10.70 7.33 11.39
C THR A 160 10.08 7.76 10.06
N TYR A 161 10.01 9.07 9.79
CA TYR A 161 9.47 9.61 8.55
C TYR A 161 10.51 9.75 7.43
N GLY A 162 11.79 9.49 7.73
CA GLY A 162 12.90 9.74 6.81
C GLY A 162 13.22 11.23 6.66
N SER A 163 14.26 11.50 5.90
CA SER A 163 14.72 12.84 5.51
C SER A 163 14.02 13.30 4.23
N PHE A 164 14.10 14.58 3.89
CA PHE A 164 13.60 15.10 2.62
C PHE A 164 14.15 14.30 1.41
N GLY A 165 13.25 13.87 0.52
CA GLY A 165 13.59 13.07 -0.66
C GLY A 165 13.76 11.56 -0.42
N ASP A 166 13.75 11.10 0.84
CA ASP A 166 13.79 9.67 1.14
C ASP A 166 12.50 8.99 0.63
N PRO A 167 12.54 7.71 0.21
CA PRO A 167 11.32 7.01 -0.15
C PRO A 167 10.32 6.99 1.02
N VAL A 168 9.02 7.12 0.72
CA VAL A 168 7.96 7.02 1.72
C VAL A 168 7.95 5.60 2.29
N SER A 169 8.01 5.47 3.61
CA SER A 169 7.93 4.15 4.25
C SER A 169 6.65 3.42 3.86
N GLN A 170 6.74 2.12 3.60
CA GLN A 170 5.59 1.28 3.26
C GLN A 170 4.50 1.32 4.33
N GLU A 171 4.85 1.62 5.58
CA GLU A 171 3.89 1.79 6.68
C GLU A 171 2.98 3.01 6.52
N TYR A 172 3.34 3.94 5.62
CA TYR A 172 2.57 5.13 5.26
C TYR A 172 2.03 5.08 3.82
N MET A 173 2.36 4.04 3.04
CA MET A 173 1.87 3.83 1.67
C MET A 173 0.57 3.00 1.66
N ALA A 174 -0.28 3.20 0.65
CA ALA A 174 -1.44 2.34 0.41
C ALA A 174 -1.01 0.99 -0.20
N LEU A 175 -1.70 -0.10 0.16
CA LEU A 175 -1.50 -1.45 -0.41
C LEU A 175 -1.92 -1.55 -1.88
N CYS A 176 -2.80 -0.66 -2.35
CA CYS A 176 -3.25 -0.64 -3.73
C CYS A 176 -2.57 0.51 -4.46
N ASP A 177 -1.60 0.14 -5.30
CA ASP A 177 -0.78 1.02 -6.13
C ASP A 177 -1.63 1.90 -7.04
N TRP A 178 -1.52 3.22 -6.87
CA TRP A 178 -1.90 4.19 -7.90
C TRP A 178 -0.85 4.37 -9.00
N ASN A 179 0.17 3.51 -9.04
CA ASN A 179 1.12 3.42 -10.13
C ASN A 179 0.89 2.20 -11.03
N LYS A 180 -0.35 1.75 -11.19
CA LYS A 180 -0.64 0.90 -12.35
C LYS A 180 -0.87 1.81 -13.55
N ASP A 181 0.24 2.10 -14.23
CA ASP A 181 0.30 2.95 -15.42
C ASP A 181 -0.86 2.66 -16.39
N PHE A 182 -1.32 3.67 -17.13
CA PHE A 182 -2.52 3.59 -17.97
C PHE A 182 -2.51 2.36 -18.90
N PHE A 183 -1.36 2.04 -19.49
CA PHE A 183 -1.21 0.85 -20.32
C PHE A 183 -1.25 -0.44 -19.53
N HIS A 184 -0.64 -0.51 -18.35
CA HIS A 184 -0.73 -1.66 -17.46
C HIS A 184 -2.18 -1.99 -17.15
N THR A 185 -2.96 -0.98 -16.77
CA THR A 185 -4.40 -1.11 -16.47
C THR A 185 -5.20 -1.51 -17.72
N LEU A 186 -4.87 -0.96 -18.88
CA LEU A 186 -5.55 -1.27 -20.14
C LEU A 186 -5.25 -2.70 -20.60
N ILE A 187 -3.99 -3.12 -20.60
CA ILE A 187 -3.56 -4.47 -21.02
C ILE A 187 -4.11 -5.50 -20.04
N LEU A 188 -4.01 -5.25 -18.74
CA LEU A 188 -4.56 -6.12 -17.70
C LEU A 188 -6.06 -6.34 -17.90
N ASN A 189 -6.84 -5.25 -17.93
CA ASN A 189 -8.30 -5.33 -17.86
C ASN A 189 -8.99 -5.55 -19.21
N LYS A 190 -8.41 -5.10 -20.32
CA LYS A 190 -9.03 -5.18 -21.66
C LYS A 190 -8.44 -6.28 -22.53
N LEU A 191 -7.27 -6.82 -22.19
CA LEU A 191 -6.62 -7.85 -22.98
C LEU A 191 -6.41 -9.14 -22.20
N MET A 192 -5.68 -9.09 -21.08
CA MET A 192 -5.23 -10.29 -20.38
C MET A 192 -6.36 -11.00 -19.62
N ILE A 193 -7.23 -10.27 -18.91
CA ILE A 193 -8.39 -10.87 -18.24
C ILE A 193 -9.34 -11.51 -19.27
N PRO A 194 -9.81 -10.81 -20.32
CA PRO A 194 -10.67 -11.41 -21.35
C PRO A 194 -10.01 -12.59 -22.08
N PHE A 195 -8.71 -12.51 -22.37
CA PHE A 195 -7.97 -13.62 -22.97
C PHE A 195 -7.94 -14.84 -22.05
N ASN A 196 -7.66 -14.62 -20.75
CA ASN A 196 -7.62 -15.70 -19.77
C ASN A 196 -8.99 -16.39 -19.64
N GLU A 197 -10.07 -15.60 -19.58
CA GLU A 197 -11.44 -16.09 -19.40
C GLU A 197 -12.00 -16.77 -20.65
N HIS A 198 -11.82 -16.18 -21.83
CA HIS A 198 -12.48 -16.65 -23.05
C HIS A 198 -11.65 -17.59 -23.91
N ILE A 199 -10.32 -17.57 -23.77
CA ILE A 199 -9.42 -18.34 -24.64
C ILE A 199 -8.61 -19.33 -23.82
N PHE A 200 -7.85 -18.86 -22.83
CA PHE A 200 -6.92 -19.71 -22.09
C PHE A 200 -7.65 -20.77 -21.24
N THR A 201 -8.63 -20.35 -20.43
CA THR A 201 -9.36 -21.25 -19.53
C THR A 201 -10.13 -22.34 -20.29
N PRO A 202 -10.87 -22.03 -21.39
CA PRO A 202 -11.54 -23.06 -22.18
C PRO A 202 -10.57 -24.04 -22.88
N ILE A 203 -9.45 -23.54 -23.42
CA ILE A 203 -8.43 -24.40 -24.05
C ILE A 203 -7.79 -25.31 -23.00
N GLN A 204 -7.40 -24.75 -21.85
CA GLN A 204 -6.79 -25.50 -20.76
C GLN A 204 -7.75 -26.58 -20.23
N THR A 205 -9.02 -26.23 -20.05
CA THR A 205 -10.07 -27.18 -19.62
C THR A 205 -10.22 -28.32 -20.63
N SER A 206 -10.29 -27.98 -21.93
CA SER A 206 -10.40 -28.97 -23.01
C SER A 206 -9.17 -29.88 -23.10
N TYR A 207 -7.97 -29.31 -23.01
CA TYR A 207 -6.71 -30.06 -23.05
C TYR A 207 -6.59 -31.03 -21.86
N ASN A 208 -6.93 -30.58 -20.65
CA ASN A 208 -6.89 -31.43 -19.47
C ASN A 208 -7.96 -32.53 -19.51
N SER A 209 -9.14 -32.23 -20.07
CA SER A 209 -10.17 -33.23 -20.33
C SER A 209 -9.69 -34.30 -21.31
N LEU A 210 -8.95 -33.93 -22.37
CA LEU A 210 -8.39 -34.88 -23.33
C LEU A 210 -7.30 -35.77 -22.70
N LEU A 211 -6.53 -35.24 -21.75
CA LEU A 211 -5.54 -36.00 -20.99
C LEU A 211 -6.15 -36.84 -19.84
N GLY A 212 -7.48 -36.85 -19.70
CA GLY A 212 -8.18 -37.61 -18.65
C GLY A 212 -7.90 -37.11 -17.23
N ARG A 213 -7.43 -35.86 -17.08
CA ARG A 213 -7.18 -35.24 -15.78
C ARG A 213 -8.49 -34.61 -15.30
N ASN A 214 -9.18 -35.29 -14.39
CA ASN A 214 -10.35 -34.74 -13.70
C ASN A 214 -9.89 -33.58 -12.80
N LEU A 215 -10.04 -32.35 -13.29
CA LEU A 215 -9.91 -31.16 -12.48
C LEU A 215 -11.29 -30.85 -11.89
N ASP A 216 -11.39 -30.94 -10.57
CA ASP A 216 -12.52 -30.37 -9.84
C ASP A 216 -12.70 -28.91 -10.30
N HIS A 217 -13.96 -28.50 -10.47
CA HIS A 217 -14.43 -27.29 -11.18
C HIS A 217 -13.89 -25.92 -10.71
N HIS A 218 -12.85 -25.89 -9.88
CA HIS A 218 -12.06 -24.71 -9.58
C HIS A 218 -10.60 -24.95 -9.93
N THR A 219 -10.30 -25.08 -11.22
CA THR A 219 -8.96 -24.70 -11.69
C THR A 219 -8.77 -23.24 -11.31
N PRO A 220 -7.83 -22.89 -10.40
CA PRO A 220 -7.50 -21.50 -10.19
C PRO A 220 -7.08 -20.96 -11.55
N GLY A 221 -7.78 -19.91 -12.02
CA GLY A 221 -7.34 -19.17 -13.20
C GLY A 221 -5.88 -18.74 -13.03
N MET A 222 -5.26 -18.23 -14.09
CA MET A 222 -3.88 -17.73 -14.00
C MET A 222 -3.68 -16.93 -12.71
N SER A 223 -2.70 -17.34 -11.90
CA SER A 223 -2.29 -16.61 -10.70
C SER A 223 -2.13 -15.13 -11.05
N GLY A 224 -2.59 -14.23 -10.17
CA GLY A 224 -2.44 -12.79 -10.38
C GLY A 224 -1.00 -12.38 -10.69
N ARG A 225 -0.01 -13.13 -10.17
CA ARG A 225 1.41 -12.97 -10.48
C ARG A 225 1.76 -13.35 -11.93
N THR A 226 1.21 -14.44 -12.46
CA THR A 226 1.44 -14.84 -13.86
C THR A 226 0.85 -13.83 -14.82
N LEU A 227 -0.32 -13.31 -14.48
CA LEU A 227 -1.01 -12.31 -15.28
C LEU A 227 -0.26 -10.97 -15.29
N ASP A 228 0.26 -10.56 -14.13
CA ASP A 228 1.14 -9.38 -14.00
C ASP A 228 2.41 -9.50 -14.87
N VAL A 229 3.07 -10.66 -14.86
CA VAL A 229 4.26 -10.92 -15.71
C VAL A 229 3.92 -10.81 -17.20
N LEU A 230 2.75 -11.30 -17.64
CA LEU A 230 2.33 -11.17 -19.04
C LEU A 230 2.02 -9.72 -19.42
N VAL A 231 1.40 -8.95 -18.52
CA VAL A 231 1.15 -7.52 -18.73
C VAL A 231 2.48 -6.78 -18.90
N THR A 232 3.42 -6.96 -17.97
CA THR A 232 4.74 -6.32 -18.05
C THR A 232 5.48 -6.72 -19.32
N THR A 233 5.45 -8.01 -19.69
CA THR A 233 6.07 -8.48 -20.95
C THR A 233 5.45 -7.81 -22.18
N SER A 234 4.13 -7.62 -22.18
CA SER A 234 3.41 -6.96 -23.26
C SER A 234 3.75 -5.47 -23.35
N GLU A 235 3.84 -4.79 -22.21
CA GLU A 235 4.28 -3.38 -22.15
C GLU A 235 5.70 -3.21 -22.70
N CYS A 236 6.61 -4.11 -22.33
CA CYS A 236 7.98 -4.11 -22.84
C CYS A 236 8.02 -4.37 -24.36
N ALA A 237 7.21 -5.31 -24.86
CA ALA A 237 7.10 -5.57 -26.30
C ALA A 237 6.56 -4.36 -27.06
N LEU A 238 5.54 -3.68 -26.54
CA LEU A 238 5.01 -2.44 -27.12
C LEU A 238 6.08 -1.35 -27.18
N ALA A 239 6.86 -1.18 -26.12
CA ALA A 239 7.97 -0.22 -26.08
C ALA A 239 9.00 -0.49 -27.20
N VAL A 240 9.41 -1.77 -27.36
CA VAL A 240 10.33 -2.21 -28.42
C VAL A 240 9.73 -1.95 -29.81
N CYS A 241 8.46 -2.29 -30.01
CA CYS A 241 7.78 -2.07 -31.29
C CYS A 241 7.66 -0.59 -31.65
N CYS A 242 7.32 0.28 -30.71
CA CYS A 242 7.24 1.73 -30.93
C CYS A 242 8.60 2.29 -31.37
N PHE A 243 9.68 1.85 -30.76
CA PHE A 243 11.03 2.25 -31.13
C PHE A 243 11.43 1.72 -32.51
N ALA A 244 11.29 0.41 -32.74
CA ALA A 244 11.63 -0.24 -34.00
C ALA A 244 10.83 0.35 -35.18
N ALA A 245 9.52 0.53 -35.02
CA ALA A 245 8.66 1.11 -36.05
C ALA A 245 9.11 2.52 -36.45
N SER A 246 9.56 3.31 -35.48
CA SER A 246 10.01 4.68 -35.72
C SER A 246 11.36 4.73 -36.44
N VAL A 247 12.30 3.85 -36.09
CA VAL A 247 13.57 3.69 -36.80
C VAL A 247 13.33 3.19 -38.24
N THR A 248 12.48 2.18 -38.42
CA THR A 248 12.13 1.64 -39.73
C THR A 248 11.46 2.70 -40.61
N LEU A 249 10.54 3.49 -40.05
CA LEU A 249 9.89 4.58 -40.76
C LEU A 249 10.90 5.62 -41.24
N LEU A 250 11.83 6.06 -40.38
CA LEU A 250 12.85 7.03 -40.75
C LEU A 250 13.83 6.47 -41.79
N TYR A 251 14.19 5.19 -41.70
CA TYR A 251 15.09 4.54 -42.66
C TYR A 251 14.49 4.45 -44.07
N ASN A 252 13.18 4.15 -44.15
CA ASN A 252 12.48 3.97 -45.42
C ASN A 252 12.09 5.27 -46.13
N LEU A 253 12.27 6.44 -45.52
CA LEU A 253 12.05 7.71 -46.21
C LEU A 253 13.18 7.97 -47.20
N GLU A 254 12.86 8.22 -48.47
CA GLU A 254 13.88 8.34 -49.53
C GLU A 254 14.69 9.64 -49.49
N THR A 255 14.11 10.74 -48.98
CA THR A 255 14.76 12.07 -49.03
C THR A 255 15.21 12.57 -47.67
N THR A 256 16.38 13.21 -47.62
CA THR A 256 16.92 13.82 -46.38
C THR A 256 16.00 14.89 -45.81
N LYS A 257 15.30 15.65 -46.68
CA LYS A 257 14.36 16.70 -46.27
C LYS A 257 13.14 16.12 -45.54
N THR A 258 12.56 15.02 -46.05
CA THR A 258 11.42 14.37 -45.37
C THR A 258 11.86 13.68 -44.08
N ARG A 259 13.06 13.11 -44.02
CA ARG A 259 13.64 12.56 -42.77
C ARG A 259 13.79 13.62 -41.68
N MET A 260 14.32 14.80 -42.01
CA MET A 260 14.49 15.89 -41.03
C MET A 260 13.16 16.41 -40.49
N VAL A 261 12.11 16.44 -41.31
CA VAL A 261 10.77 16.84 -40.86
C VAL A 261 10.10 15.75 -40.04
N ALA A 262 10.24 14.47 -40.43
CA ALA A 262 9.60 13.35 -39.75
C ALA A 262 10.28 12.95 -38.43
N ALA A 263 11.59 13.16 -38.30
CA ALA A 263 12.37 12.75 -37.13
C ALA A 263 11.83 13.33 -35.81
N PRO A 264 11.49 14.62 -35.68
CA PRO A 264 10.86 15.14 -34.47
C PRO A 264 9.53 14.46 -34.14
N PHE A 265 8.67 14.24 -35.14
CA PHE A 265 7.37 13.59 -34.93
C PHE A 265 7.53 12.12 -34.54
N ALA A 266 8.46 11.41 -35.15
CA ALA A 266 8.80 10.04 -34.78
C ALA A 266 9.35 9.98 -33.35
N SER A 267 10.27 10.88 -32.98
CA SER A 267 10.80 10.97 -31.60
C SER A 267 9.70 11.26 -30.58
N PHE A 268 8.76 12.16 -30.87
CA PHE A 268 7.60 12.40 -30.01
C PHE A 268 6.66 11.17 -29.96
N ALA A 269 6.41 10.51 -31.09
CA ALA A 269 5.59 9.31 -31.15
C ALA A 269 6.24 8.11 -30.44
N CYS A 270 7.57 8.03 -30.36
CA CYS A 270 8.26 7.02 -29.55
C CYS A 270 8.12 7.32 -28.05
N VAL A 271 8.30 8.57 -27.64
CA VAL A 271 8.38 8.96 -26.22
C VAL A 271 7.00 9.10 -25.57
N ALA A 272 5.98 9.51 -26.33
CA ALA A 272 4.64 9.75 -25.79
C ALA A 272 4.00 8.49 -25.16
N PRO A 273 4.05 7.30 -25.77
CA PRO A 273 3.54 6.07 -25.13
C PRO A 273 4.31 5.71 -23.85
N VAL A 274 5.61 6.01 -23.80
CA VAL A 274 6.51 5.64 -22.71
C VAL A 274 6.17 6.34 -21.42
N VAL A 275 5.63 7.56 -21.46
CA VAL A 275 5.13 8.27 -20.27
C VAL A 275 4.06 7.45 -19.53
N PHE A 276 3.33 6.61 -20.26
CA PHE A 276 2.21 5.83 -19.76
C PHE A 276 2.51 4.33 -19.59
N LEU A 277 3.76 3.90 -19.78
CA LEU A 277 4.22 2.52 -19.55
C LEU A 277 4.64 2.30 -18.10
N SER A 278 4.62 1.04 -17.63
CA SER A 278 5.18 0.68 -16.33
C SER A 278 6.63 1.14 -16.14
N LYS A 279 7.02 1.36 -14.88
CA LYS A 279 8.41 1.70 -14.53
C LYS A 279 9.43 0.73 -15.15
N ASP A 280 9.11 -0.55 -15.18
CA ASP A 280 9.98 -1.58 -15.76
C ASP A 280 10.07 -1.45 -17.29
N ALA A 281 8.95 -1.21 -17.97
CA ALA A 281 8.92 -0.98 -19.41
C ALA A 281 9.59 0.35 -19.81
N LYS A 282 9.50 1.39 -18.98
CA LYS A 282 10.23 2.66 -19.13
C LYS A 282 11.74 2.44 -19.10
N ILE A 283 12.26 1.61 -18.18
CA ILE A 283 13.70 1.29 -18.08
C ILE A 283 14.20 0.64 -19.37
N ILE A 284 13.49 -0.39 -19.87
CA ILE A 284 13.86 -1.07 -21.11
C ILE A 284 13.84 -0.11 -22.30
N TYR A 285 12.84 0.77 -22.38
CA TYR A 285 12.79 1.81 -23.41
C TYR A 285 14.01 2.75 -23.35
N THR A 286 14.39 3.25 -22.17
CA THR A 286 15.58 4.10 -22.01
C THR A 286 16.88 3.39 -22.39
N LEU A 287 17.00 2.08 -22.13
CA LEU A 287 18.18 1.29 -22.53
C LEU A 287 18.30 1.12 -24.04
N MET A 288 17.18 1.14 -24.78
CA MET A 288 17.20 1.09 -26.25
C MET A 288 17.43 2.46 -26.90
N ALA A 289 17.13 3.55 -26.19
CA ALA A 289 17.22 4.92 -26.70
C ALA A 289 18.61 5.56 -26.54
N GLY A 290 19.46 5.03 -25.66
CA GLY A 290 20.86 5.45 -25.48
C GLY A 290 21.81 4.65 -26.38
#